data_AF-A0A3B9KE77-F1
#
_entry.id   AF-A0A3B9KE77-F1
#
_cell.length_a   1.000
_cell.length_b   1.000
_cell.length_c   1.000
_cell.angle_alpha   90.00
_cell.angle_beta   90.00
_cell.angle_gamma   90.00
#
_symmetry.space_group_name_H-M   'P 1'
#
loop_
_entity.id
_entity.type
_entity.pdbx_description
1 polymer ?
#
loop_
_entity_poly.entity_id
_entity_poly.type
_entity_poly.pdbx_seq_one_letter_code
_entity_poly.pdbx_strand_id
1 'polypeptide(L)'
;MLEYRRTLDVQQGILSRHVRWESSSGIRLTISIERFASLADEHLGCIRYSVTADEQPETASNDKAGELDIVLWATLNTAVGNYDLMHWEPVDQGQEGKVLWLHTQTRHSSVQLVQSMSFTTEAPGFNHEVFASDFAPGIRLYGKLASGATITAEKLVVMYTSRDANDPLRCAVEQHTKLLHESGYDALLSRNIQEWLDYWRISDILIEGDDKAQQAIRYNIYQLRISTSTHDDRYSIAAKGLTGFGYRGHVFHDTEIFMLPYFTYTHPALARNLLLYRYHLLPGARAKAKRSGFEGAQYPWESTLDGNEATPVTIIHPESGEIIPVLNGTIELHITSSIALAVWKYWSVSGDDQFMRDYGAEILLSTAMFWASRSEDHPDHNDYEINNVIGPDEWHEHVNNNAYTNYMARWNILAALDVFKWLHTNAPAKTEALVQQLDLSDQRLQHWQDVAAHMRIPLDKETGLFEQFDGFFKLAPLNQEAYKGRKASYQALLGMEQVQQHQIVKQADVLMLLTVLNQQFDLKTKRVNWDYYYPITDHDYGSSLTPALHTILACELGLVDTAYALF
;
A
#
# COMPACT_ATOMS: atom_id res chain seq x y z
N MET A 1 -25.02 -13.02 23.93
CA MET A 1 -23.65 -13.50 23.61
C MET A 1 -22.98 -13.78 24.95
N LEU A 2 -22.52 -15.00 25.17
CA LEU A 2 -21.96 -15.46 26.45
C LEU A 2 -20.43 -15.32 26.48
N GLU A 3 -19.76 -15.65 25.37
CA GLU A 3 -18.33 -15.50 25.20
C GLU A 3 -18.00 -15.04 23.78
N TYR A 4 -16.95 -14.23 23.63
CA TYR A 4 -16.44 -13.79 22.34
C TYR A 4 -14.93 -13.63 22.38
N ARG A 5 -14.25 -14.28 21.43
CA ARG A 5 -12.82 -14.10 21.18
C ARG A 5 -12.58 -14.04 19.68
N ARG A 6 -11.69 -13.14 19.25
CA ARG A 6 -11.22 -13.05 17.87
C ARG A 6 -9.71 -12.84 17.90
N THR A 7 -8.98 -13.69 17.20
CA THR A 7 -7.50 -13.70 17.22
C THR A 7 -6.99 -13.72 15.79
N LEU A 8 -6.03 -12.83 15.49
CA LEU A 8 -5.21 -12.92 14.29
C LEU A 8 -3.86 -13.50 14.71
N ASP A 9 -3.57 -14.71 14.26
CA ASP A 9 -2.23 -15.28 14.35
C ASP A 9 -1.41 -14.78 13.15
N VAL A 10 -0.57 -13.78 13.39
CA VAL A 10 0.31 -13.19 12.37
C VAL A 10 1.46 -14.12 11.96
N GLN A 11 1.82 -15.10 12.79
CA GLN A 11 2.86 -16.07 12.47
C GLN A 11 2.38 -17.12 11.46
N GLN A 12 1.07 -17.37 11.41
CA GLN A 12 0.47 -18.37 10.53
C GLN A 12 -0.48 -17.76 9.49
N GLY A 13 -0.80 -16.48 9.59
CA GLY A 13 -1.76 -15.79 8.74
C GLY A 13 -3.21 -16.29 8.90
N ILE A 14 -3.57 -16.69 10.11
CA ILE A 14 -4.89 -17.28 10.42
C ILE A 14 -5.72 -16.31 11.25
N LEU A 15 -6.95 -16.04 10.81
CA LEU A 15 -7.93 -15.34 11.63
C LEU A 15 -8.92 -16.36 12.21
N SER A 16 -8.94 -16.46 13.54
CA SER A 16 -9.89 -17.30 14.27
C SER A 16 -10.92 -16.47 15.04
N ARG A 17 -12.12 -17.02 15.19
CA ARG A 17 -13.20 -16.45 15.98
C ARG A 17 -13.91 -17.55 16.75
N HIS A 18 -14.06 -17.34 18.04
CA HIS A 18 -14.80 -18.20 18.95
C HIS A 18 -15.96 -17.42 19.56
N VAL A 19 -17.17 -17.96 19.47
CA VAL A 19 -18.39 -17.32 19.99
C VAL A 19 -19.20 -18.37 20.73
N ARG A 20 -19.49 -18.11 22.00
CA ARG A 20 -20.52 -18.84 22.73
C ARG A 20 -21.78 -17.97 22.77
N TRP A 21 -22.87 -18.46 22.21
CA TRP A 21 -24.09 -17.71 22.01
C TRP A 21 -25.27 -18.41 22.65
N GLU A 22 -26.20 -17.64 23.20
CA GLU A 22 -27.47 -18.13 23.73
C GLU A 22 -28.59 -17.35 23.03
N SER A 23 -29.60 -18.07 22.52
CA SER A 23 -30.81 -17.48 21.95
C SER A 23 -31.73 -16.95 23.05
N SER A 24 -32.70 -16.11 22.68
CA SER A 24 -33.77 -15.71 23.61
C SER A 24 -34.64 -16.87 24.10
N SER A 25 -34.61 -18.02 23.41
CA SER A 25 -35.29 -19.26 23.79
C SER A 25 -34.42 -20.22 24.61
N GLY A 26 -33.18 -19.83 24.96
CA GLY A 26 -32.25 -20.63 25.77
C GLY A 26 -31.39 -21.63 25.00
N ILE A 27 -31.45 -21.66 23.66
CA ILE A 27 -30.58 -22.52 22.85
C ILE A 27 -29.15 -21.98 22.95
N ARG A 28 -28.21 -22.85 23.35
CA ARG A 28 -26.79 -22.50 23.48
C ARG A 28 -25.98 -23.16 22.37
N LEU A 29 -25.16 -22.35 21.69
CA LEU A 29 -24.27 -22.81 20.62
C LEU A 29 -22.86 -22.28 20.87
N THR A 30 -21.88 -23.13 20.60
CA THR A 30 -20.49 -22.72 20.47
C THR A 30 -20.11 -22.72 18.98
N ILE A 31 -19.63 -21.59 18.49
CA ILE A 31 -19.25 -21.38 17.09
C ILE A 31 -17.75 -21.08 17.04
N SER A 32 -17.02 -21.92 16.32
CA SER A 32 -15.58 -21.76 16.07
C SER A 32 -15.35 -21.60 14.57
N ILE A 33 -14.70 -20.52 14.19
CA ILE A 33 -14.44 -20.15 12.80
C ILE A 33 -12.95 -19.92 12.64
N GLU A 34 -12.36 -20.54 11.64
CA GLU A 34 -10.97 -20.32 11.23
C GLU A 34 -10.94 -19.98 9.75
N ARG A 35 -10.16 -18.97 9.35
CA ARG A 35 -9.97 -18.65 7.95
C ARG A 35 -8.58 -18.11 7.64
N PHE A 36 -8.12 -18.39 6.43
CA PHE A 36 -6.87 -17.87 5.88
C PHE A 36 -7.01 -17.67 4.36
N ALA A 37 -6.28 -16.70 3.83
CA ALA A 37 -5.95 -16.62 2.41
C ALA A 37 -4.58 -17.28 2.26
N SER A 38 -4.48 -18.30 1.40
CA SER A 38 -3.31 -19.17 1.36
C SER A 38 -2.09 -18.41 0.85
N LEU A 39 -1.01 -18.42 1.63
CA LEU A 39 0.27 -17.90 1.17
C LEU A 39 0.95 -18.83 0.14
N ALA A 40 0.59 -20.12 0.15
CA ALA A 40 1.09 -21.14 -0.77
C ALA A 40 0.35 -21.19 -2.12
N ASP A 41 -0.78 -20.50 -2.22
CA ASP A 41 -1.65 -20.51 -3.38
C ASP A 41 -2.49 -19.22 -3.38
N GLU A 42 -2.08 -18.23 -4.16
CA GLU A 42 -2.66 -16.87 -4.16
C GLU A 42 -4.13 -16.79 -4.57
N HIS A 43 -4.62 -17.79 -5.28
CA HIS A 43 -6.01 -17.84 -5.73
C HIS A 43 -6.94 -18.44 -4.67
N LEU A 44 -6.41 -19.00 -3.58
CA LEU A 44 -7.15 -19.82 -2.62
C LEU A 44 -7.45 -19.11 -1.29
N GLY A 45 -8.73 -19.06 -0.92
CA GLY A 45 -9.20 -18.77 0.43
C GLY A 45 -9.86 -19.98 1.08
N CYS A 46 -9.61 -20.18 2.37
CA CYS A 46 -10.15 -21.31 3.13
C CYS A 46 -10.87 -20.83 4.39
N ILE A 47 -12.01 -21.47 4.71
CA ILE A 47 -12.77 -21.23 5.94
C ILE A 47 -13.20 -22.57 6.53
N ARG A 48 -12.90 -22.83 7.80
CA ARG A 48 -13.49 -23.92 8.58
C ARG A 48 -14.47 -23.33 9.58
N TYR A 49 -15.70 -23.80 9.55
CA TYR A 49 -16.81 -23.29 10.35
C TYR A 49 -17.43 -24.44 11.15
N SER A 50 -17.27 -24.39 12.46
CA SER A 50 -17.76 -25.43 13.37
C SER A 50 -18.86 -24.88 14.27
N VAL A 51 -19.96 -25.63 14.41
CA VAL A 51 -21.06 -25.33 15.34
C VAL A 51 -21.27 -26.53 16.24
N THR A 52 -21.17 -26.29 17.54
CA THR A 52 -21.49 -27.26 18.58
C THR A 52 -22.79 -26.87 19.26
N ALA A 53 -23.72 -27.82 19.39
CA ALA A 53 -24.89 -27.66 20.25
C ALA A 53 -24.46 -27.90 21.71
N ASP A 54 -24.42 -26.86 22.54
CA ASP A 54 -24.01 -27.01 23.94
C ASP A 54 -25.03 -27.89 24.72
N GLU A 55 -24.56 -28.65 25.70
CA GLU A 55 -25.43 -29.37 26.62
C GLU A 55 -26.28 -28.40 27.46
N GLN A 56 -27.57 -28.69 27.55
CA GLN A 56 -28.52 -27.92 28.36
C GLN A 56 -28.47 -28.39 29.82
N PRO A 57 -28.44 -27.49 30.82
CA PRO A 57 -28.43 -27.89 32.22
C PRO A 57 -29.70 -28.67 32.60
N GLU A 58 -29.55 -29.71 33.43
CA GLU A 58 -30.62 -30.64 33.85
C GLU A 58 -31.88 -29.99 34.46
N THR A 59 -31.79 -28.72 34.88
CA THR A 59 -32.92 -27.95 35.42
C THR A 59 -33.89 -27.41 34.37
N ALA A 60 -33.60 -27.56 33.08
CA ALA A 60 -34.53 -27.25 31.98
C ALA A 60 -35.49 -28.43 31.76
N SER A 61 -36.28 -28.77 32.78
CA SER A 61 -37.41 -29.68 32.66
C SER A 61 -38.49 -29.05 31.78
N ASN A 62 -38.46 -29.37 30.48
CA ASN A 62 -39.62 -29.53 29.59
C ASN A 62 -39.13 -29.88 28.16
N ASP A 63 -39.18 -31.16 27.81
CA ASP A 63 -39.36 -31.74 26.46
C ASP A 63 -38.50 -31.28 25.25
N LYS A 64 -37.41 -30.53 25.45
CA LYS A 64 -36.53 -30.07 24.35
C LYS A 64 -35.09 -30.60 24.40
N ALA A 65 -34.85 -31.75 25.03
CA ALA A 65 -33.60 -32.52 24.84
C ALA A 65 -33.56 -33.21 23.46
N GLY A 66 -33.95 -32.47 22.42
CA GLY A 66 -34.10 -32.92 21.05
C GLY A 66 -33.05 -32.29 20.15
N GLU A 67 -32.73 -32.97 19.06
CA GLU A 67 -31.80 -32.49 18.04
C GLU A 67 -32.22 -31.09 17.55
N LEU A 68 -31.23 -30.22 17.34
CA LEU A 68 -31.42 -28.87 16.81
C LEU A 68 -31.37 -28.90 15.28
N ASP A 69 -32.34 -28.27 14.62
CA ASP A 69 -32.24 -28.00 13.20
C ASP A 69 -31.16 -26.92 12.96
N ILE A 70 -30.09 -27.31 12.27
CA ILE A 70 -28.98 -26.43 11.91
C ILE A 70 -29.00 -26.19 10.41
N VAL A 71 -28.86 -24.92 10.04
CA VAL A 71 -28.69 -24.48 8.65
C VAL A 71 -27.47 -23.60 8.58
N LEU A 72 -26.46 -24.03 7.83
CA LEU A 72 -25.28 -23.24 7.49
C LEU A 72 -25.41 -22.76 6.05
N TRP A 73 -25.15 -21.48 5.83
CA TRP A 73 -25.28 -20.86 4.52
C TRP A 73 -23.99 -20.18 4.08
N ALA A 74 -23.51 -20.54 2.90
CA ALA A 74 -22.38 -19.92 2.25
C ALA A 74 -22.83 -19.34 0.90
N THR A 75 -22.47 -18.10 0.63
CA THR A 75 -22.72 -17.43 -0.65
C THR A 75 -21.44 -16.86 -1.22
N LEU A 76 -21.41 -16.71 -2.55
CA LEU A 76 -20.62 -15.67 -3.20
C LEU A 76 -21.45 -14.38 -3.14
N ASN A 77 -20.83 -13.20 -3.15
CA ASN A 77 -21.59 -11.95 -3.19
C ASN A 77 -20.80 -10.89 -3.96
N THR A 78 -21.30 -10.50 -5.13
CA THR A 78 -20.73 -9.46 -5.97
C THR A 78 -21.53 -8.17 -5.93
N ALA A 79 -22.58 -8.10 -5.11
CA ALA A 79 -23.32 -6.88 -4.76
C ALA A 79 -22.52 -5.97 -3.79
N VAL A 80 -21.22 -5.81 -4.05
CA VAL A 80 -20.30 -4.98 -3.29
C VAL A 80 -19.94 -3.75 -4.14
N GLY A 81 -20.27 -2.57 -3.62
CA GLY A 81 -19.99 -1.28 -4.24
C GLY A 81 -19.33 -0.32 -3.25
N ASN A 82 -18.82 0.79 -3.78
CA ASN A 82 -18.40 1.95 -2.99
C ASN A 82 -18.99 3.21 -3.61
N TYR A 83 -19.27 4.23 -2.78
CA TYR A 83 -19.87 5.50 -3.21
C TYR A 83 -21.15 5.30 -4.06
N ASP A 84 -22.03 4.40 -3.62
CA ASP A 84 -23.27 4.03 -4.30
C ASP A 84 -23.11 3.50 -5.73
N LEU A 85 -21.90 3.08 -6.12
CA LEU A 85 -21.60 2.49 -7.42
C LEU A 85 -21.30 0.99 -7.30
N MET A 86 -22.10 0.21 -8.03
CA MET A 86 -21.84 -1.20 -8.28
C MET A 86 -20.82 -1.36 -9.41
N HIS A 87 -19.68 -1.99 -9.14
CA HIS A 87 -18.60 -2.12 -10.14
C HIS A 87 -18.74 -3.33 -11.06
N TRP A 88 -19.59 -4.29 -10.71
CA TRP A 88 -19.68 -5.59 -11.36
C TRP A 88 -21.02 -5.80 -12.07
N GLU A 89 -20.98 -6.52 -13.18
CA GLU A 89 -22.14 -7.07 -13.87
C GLU A 89 -22.01 -8.60 -13.92
N PRO A 90 -23.12 -9.34 -13.70
CA PRO A 90 -23.11 -10.79 -13.84
C PRO A 90 -22.94 -11.17 -15.31
N VAL A 91 -22.09 -12.17 -15.56
CA VAL A 91 -21.87 -12.75 -16.88
C VAL A 91 -22.54 -14.11 -16.96
N ASP A 92 -22.20 -15.01 -16.03
CA ASP A 92 -22.73 -16.37 -15.98
C ASP A 92 -22.58 -16.96 -14.56
N GLN A 93 -23.27 -18.05 -14.28
CA GLN A 93 -23.10 -18.84 -13.06
C GLN A 93 -23.36 -20.31 -13.36
N GLY A 94 -22.75 -21.20 -12.58
CA GLY A 94 -22.96 -22.63 -12.81
C GLY A 94 -22.37 -23.51 -11.72
N GLN A 95 -22.55 -24.81 -11.89
CA GLN A 95 -22.11 -25.80 -10.93
C GLN A 95 -21.51 -27.02 -11.66
N GLU A 96 -20.41 -27.54 -11.12
CA GLU A 96 -19.83 -28.82 -11.51
C GLU A 96 -19.55 -29.65 -10.25
N GLY A 97 -20.24 -30.78 -10.09
CA GLY A 97 -20.15 -31.59 -8.87
C GLY A 97 -20.49 -30.79 -7.61
N LYS A 98 -19.51 -30.61 -6.71
CA LYS A 98 -19.62 -29.83 -5.47
C LYS A 98 -19.13 -28.38 -5.60
N VAL A 99 -18.66 -27.98 -6.78
CA VAL A 99 -18.12 -26.66 -7.05
C VAL A 99 -19.21 -25.80 -7.68
N LEU A 100 -19.54 -24.70 -7.02
CA LEU A 100 -20.40 -23.64 -7.54
C LEU A 100 -19.52 -22.47 -7.97
N TRP A 101 -19.82 -21.80 -9.07
CA TRP A 101 -19.09 -20.63 -9.51
C TRP A 101 -19.99 -19.48 -9.96
N LEU A 102 -19.47 -18.27 -9.81
CA LEU A 102 -20.05 -17.02 -10.28
C LEU A 102 -19.02 -16.29 -11.14
N HIS A 103 -19.41 -15.96 -12.36
CA HIS A 103 -18.62 -15.20 -13.32
C HIS A 103 -19.21 -13.80 -13.45
N THR A 104 -18.40 -12.79 -13.15
CA THR A 104 -18.75 -11.38 -13.26
C THR A 104 -17.72 -10.63 -14.09
N GLN A 105 -18.09 -9.43 -14.51
CA GLN A 105 -17.21 -8.53 -15.24
C GLN A 105 -17.31 -7.11 -14.69
N THR A 106 -16.19 -6.40 -14.59
CA THR A 106 -16.19 -4.99 -14.23
C THR A 106 -16.83 -4.16 -15.33
N ARG A 107 -17.70 -3.21 -14.96
CA ARG A 107 -18.46 -2.36 -15.91
C ARG A 107 -17.61 -1.54 -16.88
N HIS A 108 -16.48 -1.02 -16.41
CA HIS A 108 -15.68 -0.06 -17.18
C HIS A 108 -14.48 -0.70 -17.87
N SER A 109 -13.68 -1.47 -17.14
CA SER A 109 -12.43 -2.05 -17.64
C SER A 109 -12.60 -3.44 -18.26
N SER A 110 -13.83 -3.98 -18.27
CA SER A 110 -14.15 -5.31 -18.82
C SER A 110 -13.31 -6.46 -18.27
N VAL A 111 -12.69 -6.30 -17.10
CA VAL A 111 -11.97 -7.36 -16.40
C VAL A 111 -12.97 -8.38 -15.90
N GLN A 112 -12.78 -9.64 -16.29
CA GLN A 112 -13.59 -10.74 -15.80
C GLN A 112 -13.06 -11.20 -14.45
N LEU A 113 -13.97 -11.58 -13.55
CA LEU A 113 -13.69 -12.20 -12.27
C LEU A 113 -14.56 -13.46 -12.15
N VAL A 114 -13.91 -14.59 -11.93
CA VAL A 114 -14.58 -15.85 -11.62
C VAL A 114 -14.24 -16.24 -10.20
N GLN A 115 -15.27 -16.40 -9.39
CA GLN A 115 -15.17 -16.92 -8.04
C GLN A 115 -15.84 -18.29 -8.03
N SER A 116 -15.10 -19.33 -7.66
CA SER A 116 -15.66 -20.65 -7.39
C SER A 116 -15.62 -20.92 -5.89
N MET A 117 -16.63 -21.63 -5.38
CA MET A 117 -16.67 -22.08 -4.00
C MET A 117 -17.22 -23.50 -3.88
N SER A 118 -16.78 -24.17 -2.83
CA SER A 118 -17.42 -25.37 -2.31
C SER A 118 -17.74 -25.15 -0.83
N PHE A 119 -18.75 -25.85 -0.33
CA PHE A 119 -19.08 -25.82 1.09
C PHE A 119 -19.53 -27.21 1.52
N THR A 120 -18.63 -27.94 2.16
CA THR A 120 -18.77 -29.38 2.40
C THR A 120 -18.72 -29.70 3.88
N THR A 121 -19.31 -30.82 4.27
CA THR A 121 -19.19 -31.38 5.62
C THR A 121 -19.15 -32.91 5.49
N GLU A 122 -18.44 -33.56 6.41
CA GLU A 122 -18.47 -35.02 6.59
C GLU A 122 -19.47 -35.44 7.66
N ALA A 123 -20.16 -34.49 8.31
CA ALA A 123 -21.13 -34.78 9.35
C ALA A 123 -22.31 -35.60 8.77
N PRO A 124 -22.61 -36.79 9.33
CA PRO A 124 -23.71 -37.61 8.84
C PRO A 124 -25.06 -36.91 9.05
N GLY A 125 -26.01 -37.14 8.14
CA GLY A 125 -27.37 -36.61 8.26
C GLY A 125 -27.55 -35.14 7.83
N PHE A 126 -26.50 -34.49 7.34
CA PHE A 126 -26.59 -33.17 6.70
C PHE A 126 -26.79 -33.30 5.19
N ASN A 127 -27.77 -32.55 4.70
CA ASN A 127 -28.08 -32.42 3.29
C ASN A 127 -27.36 -31.22 2.70
N HIS A 128 -27.12 -31.29 1.38
CA HIS A 128 -26.48 -30.24 0.61
C HIS A 128 -27.43 -29.75 -0.49
N GLU A 129 -27.65 -28.46 -0.55
CA GLU A 129 -28.49 -27.82 -1.56
C GLU A 129 -27.79 -26.60 -2.17
N VAL A 130 -27.81 -26.50 -3.49
CA VAL A 130 -27.32 -25.34 -4.24
C VAL A 130 -28.50 -24.49 -4.67
N PHE A 131 -28.35 -23.18 -4.59
CA PHE A 131 -29.34 -22.23 -5.09
C PHE A 131 -28.69 -21.18 -5.97
N ALA A 132 -29.36 -20.87 -7.07
CA ALA A 132 -28.95 -19.85 -8.01
C ALA A 132 -29.42 -18.46 -7.56
N SER A 133 -28.63 -17.45 -7.88
CA SER A 133 -28.97 -16.03 -7.71
C SER A 133 -28.07 -15.24 -8.65
N ASP A 134 -28.60 -14.18 -9.26
CA ASP A 134 -27.82 -13.37 -10.21
C ASP A 134 -26.60 -12.70 -9.58
N PHE A 135 -26.58 -12.50 -8.26
CA PHE A 135 -25.52 -11.77 -7.56
C PHE A 135 -24.95 -12.51 -6.36
N ALA A 136 -25.67 -13.52 -5.84
CA ALA A 136 -25.29 -14.22 -4.63
C ALA A 136 -25.67 -15.71 -4.61
N PRO A 137 -25.24 -16.52 -5.60
CA PRO A 137 -25.50 -17.94 -5.58
C PRO A 137 -24.82 -18.58 -4.37
N GLY A 138 -25.39 -19.68 -3.89
CA GLY A 138 -24.89 -20.27 -2.66
C GLY A 138 -25.13 -21.76 -2.46
N ILE A 139 -24.57 -22.24 -1.36
CA ILE A 139 -24.67 -23.62 -0.89
C ILE A 139 -25.22 -23.59 0.53
N ARG A 140 -26.24 -24.41 0.77
CA ARG A 140 -26.86 -24.65 2.07
C ARG A 140 -26.52 -26.04 2.57
N LEU A 141 -25.99 -26.12 3.78
CA LEU A 141 -25.87 -27.37 4.53
C LEU A 141 -26.94 -27.36 5.62
N TYR A 142 -27.81 -28.36 5.64
CA TYR A 142 -28.89 -28.42 6.63
C TYR A 142 -29.15 -29.82 7.15
N GLY A 143 -29.41 -29.94 8.44
CA GLY A 143 -29.59 -31.21 9.12
C GLY A 143 -29.90 -31.01 10.58
N LYS A 144 -29.91 -32.12 11.31
CA LYS A 144 -30.18 -32.14 12.75
C LYS A 144 -28.90 -32.38 13.53
N LEU A 145 -28.70 -31.61 14.59
CA LEU A 145 -27.52 -31.67 15.44
C LEU A 145 -27.94 -32.04 16.87
N ALA A 146 -27.50 -33.20 17.35
CA ALA A 146 -27.76 -33.63 18.72
C ALA A 146 -27.04 -32.73 19.74
N SER A 147 -27.59 -32.66 20.95
CA SER A 147 -26.90 -32.01 22.08
C SER A 147 -25.50 -32.61 22.29
N GLY A 148 -24.50 -31.76 22.49
CA GLY A 148 -23.09 -32.13 22.61
C GLY A 148 -22.38 -32.43 21.28
N ALA A 149 -23.11 -32.55 20.16
CA ALA A 149 -22.52 -32.83 18.86
C ALA A 149 -22.03 -31.55 18.14
N THR A 150 -21.06 -31.73 17.25
CA THR A 150 -20.48 -30.66 16.42
C THR A 150 -20.66 -30.99 14.94
N ILE A 151 -21.12 -30.01 14.15
CA ILE A 151 -20.93 -30.01 12.71
C ILE A 151 -19.74 -29.12 12.36
N THR A 152 -18.82 -29.67 11.57
CA THR A 152 -17.74 -28.90 10.94
C THR A 152 -17.99 -28.84 9.44
N ALA A 153 -18.06 -27.63 8.90
CA ALA A 153 -18.16 -27.39 7.48
C ALA A 153 -16.93 -26.63 6.98
N GLU A 154 -16.43 -27.01 5.82
CA GLU A 154 -15.25 -26.44 5.18
C GLU A 154 -15.67 -25.75 3.90
N LYS A 155 -15.27 -24.48 3.75
CA LYS A 155 -15.48 -23.69 2.55
C LYS A 155 -14.12 -23.40 1.92
N LEU A 156 -13.97 -23.83 0.68
CA LEU A 156 -12.89 -23.38 -0.19
C LEU A 156 -13.44 -22.33 -1.14
N VAL A 157 -12.62 -21.33 -1.46
CA VAL A 157 -12.91 -20.30 -2.45
C VAL A 157 -11.70 -20.17 -3.35
N VAL A 158 -11.89 -20.25 -4.66
CA VAL A 158 -10.85 -19.99 -5.66
C VAL A 158 -11.27 -18.79 -6.49
N MET A 159 -10.36 -17.85 -6.74
CA MET A 159 -10.63 -16.65 -7.52
C MET A 159 -9.62 -16.47 -8.64
N TYR A 160 -10.11 -16.32 -9.87
CA TYR A 160 -9.31 -15.92 -11.03
C TYR A 160 -9.90 -14.72 -11.72
N THR A 161 -9.04 -13.93 -12.35
CA THR A 161 -9.43 -12.84 -13.22
C THR A 161 -8.93 -13.07 -14.64
N SER A 162 -9.49 -12.33 -15.60
CA SER A 162 -8.94 -12.29 -16.98
C SER A 162 -7.53 -11.69 -17.05
N ARG A 163 -6.97 -11.22 -15.93
CA ARG A 163 -5.57 -10.78 -15.84
C ARG A 163 -4.62 -11.91 -15.48
N ASP A 164 -5.14 -13.00 -14.93
CA ASP A 164 -4.38 -14.15 -14.48
C ASP A 164 -4.36 -15.23 -15.58
N ALA A 165 -5.46 -15.37 -16.32
CA ALA A 165 -5.60 -16.33 -17.41
C ALA A 165 -6.53 -15.84 -18.52
N ASN A 166 -6.32 -16.35 -19.74
CA ASN A 166 -7.22 -16.10 -20.88
C ASN A 166 -8.62 -16.70 -20.68
N ASP A 167 -8.72 -17.79 -19.93
CA ASP A 167 -9.98 -18.46 -19.58
C ASP A 167 -10.04 -18.60 -18.04
N PRO A 168 -10.42 -17.52 -17.32
CA PRO A 168 -10.43 -17.53 -15.86
C PRO A 168 -11.47 -18.50 -15.29
N LEU A 169 -12.55 -18.79 -16.03
CA LEU A 169 -13.57 -19.74 -15.60
C LEU A 169 -13.00 -21.15 -15.53
N ARG A 170 -12.39 -21.61 -16.62
CA ARG A 170 -11.79 -22.94 -16.65
C ARG A 170 -10.70 -23.09 -15.59
N CYS A 171 -9.80 -22.11 -15.46
CA CYS A 171 -8.74 -22.14 -14.45
C CYS A 171 -9.31 -22.24 -13.02
N ALA A 172 -10.32 -21.42 -12.69
CA ALA A 172 -10.94 -21.43 -11.37
C ALA A 172 -11.64 -22.77 -11.04
N VAL A 173 -12.34 -23.36 -12.00
CA VAL A 173 -13.09 -24.61 -11.79
C VAL A 173 -12.13 -25.82 -11.73
N GLU A 174 -11.15 -25.89 -12.64
CA GLU A 174 -10.15 -26.97 -12.67
C GLU A 174 -9.29 -26.96 -11.39
N GLN A 175 -8.76 -25.80 -10.98
CA GLN A 175 -7.97 -25.70 -9.75
C GLN A 175 -8.82 -26.07 -8.53
N HIS A 176 -10.05 -25.55 -8.42
CA HIS A 176 -10.92 -25.87 -7.30
C HIS A 176 -11.22 -27.37 -7.21
N THR A 177 -11.57 -27.98 -8.34
CA THR A 177 -11.86 -29.42 -8.43
C THR A 177 -10.65 -30.24 -8.00
N LYS A 178 -9.45 -29.88 -8.48
CA LYS A 178 -8.19 -30.50 -8.05
C LYS A 178 -7.97 -30.39 -6.54
N LEU A 179 -8.13 -29.19 -5.97
CA LEU A 179 -7.97 -28.97 -4.54
C LEU A 179 -8.93 -29.83 -3.72
N LEU A 180 -10.20 -29.93 -4.11
CA LEU A 180 -11.19 -30.77 -3.42
C LEU A 180 -10.87 -32.28 -3.46
N HIS A 181 -10.29 -32.76 -4.56
CA HIS A 181 -9.99 -34.19 -4.72
C HIS A 181 -8.66 -34.59 -4.09
N GLU A 182 -7.65 -33.72 -4.17
CA GLU A 182 -6.27 -34.04 -3.81
C GLU A 182 -5.85 -33.46 -2.46
N SER A 183 -6.61 -32.53 -1.87
CA SER A 183 -6.22 -31.82 -0.63
C SER A 183 -7.39 -31.59 0.33
N GLY A 184 -7.28 -32.12 1.55
CA GLY A 184 -8.15 -31.71 2.66
C GLY A 184 -7.75 -30.35 3.24
N TYR A 185 -8.64 -29.70 3.99
CA TYR A 185 -8.37 -28.41 4.63
C TYR A 185 -7.07 -28.41 5.44
N ASP A 186 -6.81 -29.45 6.24
CA ASP A 186 -5.60 -29.51 7.07
C ASP A 186 -4.30 -29.55 6.25
N ALA A 187 -4.33 -30.17 5.06
CA ALA A 187 -3.19 -30.16 4.15
C ALA A 187 -2.98 -28.76 3.53
N LEU A 188 -4.07 -28.04 3.21
CA LEU A 188 -4.00 -26.66 2.72
C LEU A 188 -3.49 -25.71 3.81
N LEU A 189 -3.99 -25.85 5.03
CA LEU A 189 -3.55 -25.10 6.19
C LEU A 189 -2.06 -25.33 6.48
N SER A 190 -1.63 -26.59 6.45
CA SER A 190 -0.22 -26.95 6.69
C SER A 190 0.72 -26.30 5.66
N ARG A 191 0.32 -26.27 4.38
CA ARG A 191 1.09 -25.58 3.33
C ARG A 191 1.15 -24.07 3.58
N ASN A 192 0.03 -23.43 3.93
CA ASN A 192 0.01 -22.01 4.28
C ASN A 192 0.93 -21.69 5.48
N ILE A 193 0.86 -22.49 6.55
CA ILE A 193 1.71 -22.31 7.73
C ILE A 193 3.18 -22.43 7.35
N GLN A 194 3.54 -23.40 6.51
CA GLN A 194 4.93 -23.58 6.08
C GLN A 194 5.46 -22.34 5.35
N GLU A 195 4.69 -21.78 4.40
CA GLU A 195 5.10 -20.56 3.68
C GLU A 195 5.25 -19.35 4.62
N TRP A 196 4.38 -19.23 5.63
CA TRP A 196 4.53 -18.19 6.64
C TRP A 196 5.78 -18.38 7.50
N LEU A 197 6.08 -19.61 7.93
CA LEU A 197 7.30 -19.90 8.69
C LEU A 197 8.56 -19.56 7.87
N ASP A 198 8.56 -19.90 6.58
CA ASP A 198 9.67 -19.59 5.67
C ASP A 198 9.83 -18.08 5.47
N TYR A 199 8.72 -17.35 5.36
CA TYR A 199 8.74 -15.88 5.32
C TYR A 199 9.30 -15.27 6.61
N TRP A 200 8.84 -15.72 7.79
CA TRP A 200 9.25 -15.19 9.09
C TRP A 200 10.73 -15.44 9.40
N ARG A 201 11.31 -16.54 8.89
CA ARG A 201 12.74 -16.85 9.09
C ARG A 201 13.68 -15.73 8.62
N ILE A 202 13.28 -14.97 7.60
CA ILE A 202 14.07 -13.86 7.03
C ILE A 202 13.56 -12.50 7.55
N SER A 203 12.27 -12.44 7.90
CA SER A 203 11.54 -11.18 8.09
C SER A 203 11.43 -10.74 9.54
N ASP A 204 11.56 -11.65 10.51
CA ASP A 204 11.25 -11.34 11.91
C ASP A 204 12.27 -10.38 12.54
N ILE A 205 11.76 -9.48 13.39
CA ILE A 205 12.56 -8.57 14.20
C ILE A 205 12.24 -8.90 15.66
N LEU A 206 13.26 -9.34 16.40
CA LEU A 206 13.14 -9.66 17.81
C LEU A 206 13.41 -8.42 18.67
N ILE A 207 12.43 -8.05 19.50
CA ILE A 207 12.52 -6.96 20.47
C ILE A 207 12.44 -7.56 21.86
N GLU A 208 13.53 -7.46 22.62
CA GLU A 208 13.59 -7.94 24.00
C GLU A 208 13.20 -6.81 24.97
N GLY A 209 12.40 -7.14 25.98
CA GLY A 209 12.02 -6.20 27.05
C GLY A 209 10.76 -5.37 26.78
N ASP A 210 10.15 -5.49 25.60
CA ASP A 210 8.88 -4.84 25.27
C ASP A 210 7.99 -5.72 24.37
N ASP A 211 7.10 -6.48 25.00
CA ASP A 211 6.15 -7.37 24.32
C ASP A 211 5.17 -6.61 23.41
N LYS A 212 4.85 -5.35 23.74
CA LYS A 212 3.91 -4.55 22.96
C LYS A 212 4.57 -4.10 21.66
N ALA A 213 5.81 -3.61 21.72
CA ALA A 213 6.60 -3.31 20.54
C ALA A 213 6.84 -4.56 19.69
N GLN A 214 7.16 -5.70 20.31
CA GLN A 214 7.33 -6.97 19.61
C GLN A 214 6.07 -7.40 18.84
N GLN A 215 4.89 -7.25 19.45
CA GLN A 215 3.62 -7.52 18.79
C GLN A 215 3.36 -6.53 17.65
N ALA A 216 3.61 -5.24 17.88
CA ALA A 216 3.37 -4.18 16.90
C ALA A 216 4.24 -4.35 15.64
N ILE A 217 5.54 -4.65 15.80
CA ILE A 217 6.44 -4.80 14.64
C ILE A 217 6.05 -6.02 13.79
N ARG A 218 5.70 -7.15 14.42
CA ARG A 218 5.22 -8.34 13.71
C ARG A 218 3.90 -8.09 13.01
N TYR A 219 2.99 -7.32 13.61
CA TYR A 219 1.75 -6.93 12.93
C TYR A 219 2.03 -6.09 11.67
N ASN A 220 2.94 -5.11 11.75
CA ASN A 220 3.31 -4.28 10.60
C ASN A 220 3.97 -5.10 9.47
N ILE A 221 4.90 -5.99 9.82
CA ILE A 221 5.55 -6.90 8.85
C ILE A 221 4.52 -7.82 8.19
N TYR A 222 3.58 -8.37 8.96
CA TYR A 222 2.46 -9.15 8.43
C TYR A 222 1.65 -8.36 7.41
N GLN A 223 1.28 -7.10 7.73
CA GLN A 223 0.53 -6.23 6.81
C GLN A 223 1.29 -5.93 5.51
N LEU A 224 2.60 -5.70 5.59
CA LEU A 224 3.46 -5.52 4.40
C LEU A 224 3.42 -6.76 3.52
N ARG A 225 3.57 -7.96 4.12
CA ARG A 225 3.58 -9.22 3.35
C ARG A 225 2.27 -9.47 2.62
N ILE A 226 1.13 -9.32 3.29
CA ILE A 226 -0.18 -9.61 2.68
C ILE A 226 -0.61 -8.56 1.65
N SER A 227 0.05 -7.39 1.62
CA SER A 227 -0.23 -6.32 0.67
C SER A 227 0.63 -6.37 -0.59
N THR A 228 1.50 -7.38 -0.71
CA THR A 228 2.53 -7.47 -1.76
C THR A 228 2.36 -8.74 -2.59
N SER A 229 2.32 -8.59 -3.92
CA SER A 229 2.38 -9.73 -4.84
C SER A 229 3.80 -10.29 -4.93
N THR A 230 3.93 -11.62 -4.94
CA THR A 230 5.23 -12.30 -5.08
C THR A 230 5.54 -12.81 -6.48
N HIS A 231 4.56 -12.75 -7.38
CA HIS A 231 4.61 -13.40 -8.69
C HIS A 231 4.28 -12.46 -9.85
N ASP A 232 3.68 -11.29 -9.58
CA ASP A 232 3.20 -10.37 -10.61
C ASP A 232 3.79 -8.98 -10.41
N ASP A 233 4.60 -8.57 -11.38
CA ASP A 233 5.29 -7.29 -11.41
C ASP A 233 4.43 -6.15 -11.98
N ARG A 234 3.18 -6.42 -12.37
CA ARG A 234 2.19 -5.41 -12.79
C ARG A 234 1.52 -4.71 -11.61
N TYR A 235 1.78 -5.14 -10.38
CA TYR A 235 1.16 -4.59 -9.18
C TYR A 235 2.20 -4.08 -8.19
N SER A 236 1.78 -3.08 -7.41
CA SER A 236 2.54 -2.52 -6.31
C SER A 236 1.63 -2.30 -5.09
N ILE A 237 2.19 -1.83 -3.99
CA ILE A 237 1.46 -1.72 -2.72
C ILE A 237 0.64 -0.43 -2.72
N ALA A 238 -0.66 -0.53 -2.49
CA ALA A 238 -1.52 0.64 -2.34
C ALA A 238 -1.36 1.28 -0.94
N ALA A 239 -1.69 2.56 -0.79
CA ALA A 239 -1.58 3.28 0.49
C ALA A 239 -2.37 2.66 1.66
N LYS A 240 -3.39 1.82 1.38
CA LYS A 240 -4.15 1.05 2.38
C LYS A 240 -4.07 -0.47 2.17
N GLY A 241 -3.07 -0.94 1.40
CA GLY A 241 -2.98 -2.33 0.98
C GLY A 241 -4.29 -2.81 0.35
N LEU A 242 -4.69 -4.04 0.68
CA LEU A 242 -5.98 -4.62 0.28
C LEU A 242 -6.98 -4.64 1.45
N THR A 243 -6.93 -3.64 2.34
CA THR A 243 -7.69 -3.65 3.60
C THR A 243 -8.98 -2.84 3.58
N GLY A 244 -9.24 -2.06 2.52
CA GLY A 244 -10.46 -1.28 2.36
C GLY A 244 -10.40 -0.33 1.16
N PHE A 245 -11.42 0.53 1.04
CA PHE A 245 -11.57 1.45 -0.09
C PHE A 245 -10.89 2.82 0.07
N GLY A 246 -10.25 3.08 1.22
CA GLY A 246 -9.48 4.31 1.44
C GLY A 246 -8.39 4.45 0.38
N TYR A 247 -8.27 5.63 -0.23
CA TYR A 247 -7.39 5.90 -1.38
C TYR A 247 -7.57 4.95 -2.58
N ARG A 248 -8.71 4.25 -2.69
CA ARG A 248 -9.16 3.51 -3.88
C ARG A 248 -8.19 2.45 -4.42
N GLY A 249 -7.24 1.98 -3.59
CA GLY A 249 -6.20 1.05 -4.03
C GLY A 249 -5.10 1.70 -4.88
N HIS A 250 -4.97 3.03 -4.84
CA HIS A 250 -3.95 3.77 -5.59
C HIS A 250 -2.57 3.65 -4.90
N VAL A 251 -1.53 3.71 -5.74
CA VAL A 251 -0.12 3.59 -5.34
C VAL A 251 0.53 4.97 -5.38
N PHE A 252 1.11 5.38 -4.25
CA PHE A 252 1.72 6.69 -4.01
C PHE A 252 3.23 6.55 -3.80
N HIS A 253 3.91 7.65 -3.46
CA HIS A 253 5.32 7.62 -3.05
C HIS A 253 5.55 6.83 -1.74
N ASP A 254 4.47 6.55 -0.98
CA ASP A 254 4.44 5.72 0.22
C ASP A 254 5.19 4.41 -0.01
N THR A 255 4.95 3.79 -1.16
CA THR A 255 5.57 2.51 -1.49
C THR A 255 7.06 2.65 -1.61
N GLU A 256 7.55 3.60 -2.41
CA GLU A 256 8.98 3.73 -2.67
C GLU A 256 9.79 4.23 -1.47
N ILE A 257 9.23 5.13 -0.65
CA ILE A 257 9.95 5.71 0.48
C ILE A 257 9.80 4.88 1.77
N PHE A 258 8.61 4.32 2.04
CA PHE A 258 8.31 3.74 3.36
C PHE A 258 8.24 2.21 3.34
N MET A 259 7.73 1.61 2.26
CA MET A 259 7.49 0.16 2.22
C MET A 259 8.60 -0.61 1.51
N LEU A 260 9.09 -0.10 0.37
CA LEU A 260 10.10 -0.72 -0.47
C LEU A 260 11.44 -0.94 0.26
N PRO A 261 11.94 -0.03 1.14
CA PRO A 261 13.21 -0.25 1.82
C PRO A 261 13.22 -1.55 2.62
N TYR A 262 12.14 -1.88 3.32
CA TYR A 262 12.02 -3.14 4.05
C TYR A 262 12.25 -4.34 3.13
N PHE A 263 11.58 -4.39 1.97
CA PHE A 263 11.76 -5.47 1.01
C PHE A 263 13.14 -5.46 0.35
N THR A 264 13.75 -4.31 0.14
CA THR A 264 15.09 -4.23 -0.43
C THR A 264 16.12 -4.93 0.45
N TYR A 265 16.01 -4.82 1.77
CA TYR A 265 16.92 -5.47 2.71
C TYR A 265 16.55 -6.91 3.07
N THR A 266 15.28 -7.31 2.96
CA THR A 266 14.80 -8.63 3.41
C THR A 266 14.42 -9.57 2.27
N HIS A 267 13.78 -9.05 1.21
CA HIS A 267 13.26 -9.81 0.07
C HIS A 267 13.48 -9.05 -1.26
N PRO A 268 14.73 -8.92 -1.74
CA PRO A 268 15.05 -8.05 -2.88
C PRO A 268 14.30 -8.42 -4.16
N ALA A 269 13.95 -9.69 -4.38
CA ALA A 269 13.12 -10.09 -5.51
C ALA A 269 11.72 -9.43 -5.48
N LEU A 270 11.14 -9.23 -4.30
CA LEU A 270 9.87 -8.51 -4.15
C LEU A 270 10.05 -7.01 -4.40
N ALA A 271 11.12 -6.40 -3.87
CA ALA A 271 11.45 -5.01 -4.18
C ALA A 271 11.63 -4.79 -5.68
N ARG A 272 12.26 -5.73 -6.38
CA ARG A 272 12.40 -5.72 -7.84
C ARG A 272 11.04 -5.68 -8.55
N ASN A 273 10.09 -6.52 -8.15
CA ASN A 273 8.74 -6.54 -8.73
C ASN A 273 8.01 -5.22 -8.52
N LEU A 274 8.09 -4.65 -7.30
CA LEU A 274 7.49 -3.36 -6.98
C LEU A 274 8.06 -2.21 -7.82
N LEU A 275 9.35 -2.28 -8.20
CA LEU A 275 9.97 -1.31 -9.11
C LEU A 275 9.63 -1.58 -10.59
N LEU A 276 9.50 -2.84 -10.98
CA LEU A 276 9.07 -3.19 -12.33
C LEU A 276 7.66 -2.70 -12.65
N TYR A 277 6.77 -2.66 -11.66
CA TYR A 277 5.50 -1.94 -11.78
C TYR A 277 5.70 -0.50 -12.28
N ARG A 278 6.64 0.25 -11.69
CA ARG A 278 6.96 1.62 -12.15
C ARG A 278 7.57 1.64 -13.54
N TYR A 279 8.39 0.66 -13.89
CA TYR A 279 8.95 0.54 -15.24
C TYR A 279 7.87 0.30 -16.29
N HIS A 280 6.95 -0.64 -16.05
CA HIS A 280 5.84 -0.96 -16.97
C HIS A 280 4.95 0.25 -17.24
N LEU A 281 4.84 1.16 -16.26
CA LEU A 281 4.05 2.39 -16.35
C LEU A 281 4.84 3.62 -16.82
N LEU A 282 6.12 3.48 -17.15
CA LEU A 282 6.96 4.57 -17.66
C LEU A 282 6.38 5.26 -18.92
N PRO A 283 5.72 4.57 -19.88
CA PRO A 283 5.04 5.22 -20.98
C PRO A 283 3.94 6.20 -20.52
N GLY A 284 3.18 5.84 -19.48
CA GLY A 284 2.15 6.71 -18.89
C GLY A 284 2.75 7.97 -18.26
N ALA A 285 3.86 7.81 -17.54
CA ALA A 285 4.61 8.94 -16.95
C ALA A 285 5.18 9.90 -18.01
N ARG A 286 5.68 9.36 -19.14
CA ARG A 286 6.12 10.17 -20.30
C ARG A 286 4.96 10.92 -20.94
N ALA A 287 3.81 10.26 -21.09
CA ALA A 287 2.60 10.89 -21.60
C ALA A 287 2.09 12.01 -20.67
N LYS A 288 2.17 11.83 -19.35
CA LYS A 288 1.85 12.86 -18.36
C LYS A 288 2.78 14.07 -18.51
N ALA A 289 4.10 13.87 -18.50
CA ALA A 289 5.07 14.95 -18.67
C ALA A 289 4.76 15.79 -19.92
N LYS A 290 4.57 15.12 -21.07
CA LYS A 290 4.23 15.78 -22.33
C LYS A 290 2.94 16.58 -22.26
N ARG A 291 1.88 16.05 -21.64
CA ARG A 291 0.60 16.78 -21.46
C ARG A 291 0.77 18.01 -20.57
N SER A 292 1.69 17.94 -19.61
CA SER A 292 2.05 19.05 -18.72
C SER A 292 3.06 20.02 -19.32
N GLY A 293 3.49 19.82 -20.59
CA GLY A 293 4.43 20.71 -21.27
C GLY A 293 5.91 20.43 -20.98
N PHE A 294 6.23 19.29 -20.37
CA PHE A 294 7.58 18.88 -19.98
C PHE A 294 8.07 17.68 -20.81
N GLU A 295 9.37 17.39 -20.70
CA GLU A 295 10.00 16.21 -21.30
C GLU A 295 10.19 15.10 -20.26
N GLY A 296 10.76 13.97 -20.68
CA GLY A 296 11.07 12.87 -19.76
C GLY A 296 9.83 12.18 -19.19
N ALA A 297 9.91 11.74 -17.94
CA ALA A 297 8.86 11.01 -17.23
C ALA A 297 8.46 11.73 -15.94
N GLN A 298 7.21 12.17 -15.89
CA GLN A 298 6.55 12.70 -14.69
C GLN A 298 5.59 11.62 -14.19
N TYR A 299 5.93 10.95 -13.09
CA TYR A 299 5.04 9.92 -12.56
C TYR A 299 3.73 10.54 -12.01
N PRO A 300 2.60 9.81 -12.10
CA PRO A 300 1.37 10.23 -11.46
C PRO A 300 1.53 10.24 -9.94
N TRP A 301 0.89 11.19 -9.25
CA TRP A 301 0.85 11.23 -7.79
C TRP A 301 0.11 10.01 -7.24
N GLU A 302 -1.07 9.73 -7.83
CA GLU A 302 -1.84 8.52 -7.58
C GLU A 302 -1.78 7.62 -8.81
N SER A 303 -1.11 6.48 -8.67
CA SER A 303 -0.95 5.53 -9.76
C SER A 303 -1.92 4.34 -9.65
N THR A 304 -2.35 3.85 -10.81
CA THR A 304 -3.16 2.62 -10.93
C THR A 304 -2.49 1.65 -11.92
N LEU A 305 -3.21 1.10 -12.89
CA LEU A 305 -2.72 0.02 -13.77
C LEU A 305 -2.33 0.49 -15.17
N ASP A 306 -2.71 1.71 -15.54
CA ASP A 306 -2.45 2.29 -16.86
C ASP A 306 -1.36 3.37 -16.84
N GLY A 307 -0.87 3.73 -15.64
CA GLY A 307 0.15 4.76 -15.46
C GLY A 307 -0.34 6.19 -15.68
N ASN A 308 -1.65 6.39 -15.87
CA ASN A 308 -2.24 7.73 -15.92
C ASN A 308 -2.40 8.30 -14.51
N GLU A 309 -2.55 9.63 -14.43
CA GLU A 309 -2.87 10.32 -13.19
C GLU A 309 -4.29 9.94 -12.75
N ALA A 310 -4.39 9.29 -11.59
CA ALA A 310 -5.65 8.88 -10.99
C ALA A 310 -6.10 9.78 -9.83
N THR A 311 -5.28 10.77 -9.46
CA THR A 311 -5.62 11.73 -8.41
C THR A 311 -6.92 12.42 -8.79
N PRO A 312 -7.94 12.40 -7.92
CA PRO A 312 -9.17 13.13 -8.20
C PRO A 312 -8.85 14.63 -8.29
N VAL A 313 -9.47 15.35 -9.23
CA VAL A 313 -9.27 16.81 -9.34
C VAL A 313 -9.98 17.59 -8.24
N THR A 314 -10.98 16.97 -7.61
CA THR A 314 -11.73 17.53 -6.49
C THR A 314 -12.18 16.43 -5.54
N ILE A 315 -12.33 16.79 -4.27
CA ILE A 315 -13.03 15.99 -3.26
C ILE A 315 -14.18 16.82 -2.69
N ILE A 316 -15.18 16.12 -2.11
CA ILE A 316 -16.29 16.77 -1.43
C ILE A 316 -16.07 16.60 0.07
N HIS A 317 -16.04 17.71 0.80
CA HIS A 317 -15.94 17.67 2.25
C HIS A 317 -17.15 16.90 2.82
N PRO A 318 -16.95 15.86 3.63
CA PRO A 318 -18.03 14.93 4.01
C PRO A 318 -19.14 15.60 4.84
N GLU A 319 -18.80 16.62 5.64
CA GLU A 319 -19.78 17.32 6.49
C GLU A 319 -20.37 18.59 5.83
N SER A 320 -19.53 19.50 5.31
CA SER A 320 -19.98 20.77 4.71
C SER A 320 -20.50 20.64 3.27
N GLY A 321 -20.15 19.56 2.56
CA GLY A 321 -20.46 19.41 1.13
C GLY A 321 -19.64 20.31 0.20
N GLU A 322 -18.65 21.02 0.73
CA GLU A 322 -17.75 21.90 -0.03
C GLU A 322 -16.93 21.11 -1.05
N ILE A 323 -16.79 21.66 -2.26
CA ILE A 323 -15.91 21.10 -3.29
C ILE A 323 -14.51 21.67 -3.06
N ILE A 324 -13.59 20.80 -2.68
CA ILE A 324 -12.20 21.15 -2.42
C ILE A 324 -11.35 20.70 -3.62
N PRO A 325 -10.68 21.63 -4.33
CA PRO A 325 -9.70 21.27 -5.35
C PRO A 325 -8.58 20.41 -4.76
N VAL A 326 -8.14 19.40 -5.50
CA VAL A 326 -7.00 18.56 -5.12
C VAL A 326 -5.91 18.76 -6.16
N LEU A 327 -4.81 19.39 -5.73
CA LEU A 327 -3.76 19.86 -6.62
C LEU A 327 -2.58 18.88 -6.72
N ASN A 328 -2.53 17.88 -5.85
CA ASN A 328 -1.40 16.95 -5.71
C ASN A 328 -1.02 16.28 -7.05
N GLY A 329 -2.01 15.80 -7.81
CA GLY A 329 -1.78 15.20 -9.13
C GLY A 329 -1.13 16.13 -10.16
N THR A 330 -1.25 17.44 -9.96
CA THR A 330 -0.73 18.46 -10.87
C THR A 330 0.62 19.02 -10.41
N ILE A 331 0.75 19.37 -9.13
CA ILE A 331 1.90 20.13 -8.62
C ILE A 331 2.68 19.44 -7.48
N GLU A 332 2.29 18.24 -7.02
CA GLU A 332 3.10 17.44 -6.10
C GLU A 332 4.02 16.49 -6.87
N LEU A 333 5.16 17.03 -7.31
CA LEU A 333 5.99 16.43 -8.35
C LEU A 333 7.05 15.46 -7.80
N HIS A 334 7.33 15.53 -6.50
CA HIS A 334 8.47 14.87 -5.85
C HIS A 334 8.39 13.33 -5.83
N ILE A 335 7.22 12.74 -6.10
CA ILE A 335 7.07 11.29 -6.33
C ILE A 335 8.01 10.79 -7.43
N THR A 336 8.26 11.61 -8.45
CA THR A 336 9.17 11.28 -9.54
C THR A 336 10.59 11.02 -9.04
N SER A 337 11.07 11.82 -8.08
CA SER A 337 12.38 11.59 -7.44
C SER A 337 12.34 10.49 -6.38
N SER A 338 11.19 10.28 -5.73
CA SER A 338 11.00 9.18 -4.79
C SER A 338 11.21 7.83 -5.48
N ILE A 339 10.67 7.67 -6.69
CA ILE A 339 10.86 6.47 -7.53
C ILE A 339 12.32 6.31 -7.96
N ALA A 340 12.96 7.39 -8.43
CA ALA A 340 14.37 7.36 -8.79
C ALA A 340 15.28 6.95 -7.61
N LEU A 341 15.00 7.46 -6.41
CA LEU A 341 15.70 7.10 -5.18
C LEU A 341 15.52 5.62 -4.84
N ALA A 342 14.30 5.11 -4.94
CA ALA A 342 13.97 3.71 -4.69
C ALA A 342 14.73 2.77 -5.65
N VAL A 343 14.76 3.09 -6.95
CA VAL A 343 15.54 2.37 -7.98
C VAL A 343 17.03 2.37 -7.65
N TRP A 344 17.59 3.53 -7.31
CA TRP A 344 19.00 3.66 -6.95
C TRP A 344 19.35 2.87 -5.69
N LYS A 345 18.53 2.97 -4.63
CA LYS A 345 18.75 2.28 -3.36
C LYS A 345 18.63 0.76 -3.52
N TYR A 346 17.63 0.28 -4.26
CA TYR A 346 17.50 -1.14 -4.60
C TYR A 346 18.77 -1.67 -5.27
N TRP A 347 19.26 -0.99 -6.30
CA TRP A 347 20.46 -1.41 -7.00
C TRP A 347 21.70 -1.37 -6.10
N SER A 348 21.87 -0.29 -5.33
CA SER A 348 23.00 -0.12 -4.42
C SER A 348 23.08 -1.21 -3.34
N VAL A 349 21.93 -1.72 -2.88
CA VAL A 349 21.85 -2.75 -1.84
C VAL A 349 21.91 -4.16 -2.43
N SER A 350 21.19 -4.42 -3.52
CA SER A 350 21.09 -5.77 -4.10
C SER A 350 22.24 -6.13 -5.03
N GLY A 351 22.93 -5.14 -5.63
CA GLY A 351 23.92 -5.36 -6.68
C GLY A 351 23.32 -5.89 -7.99
N ASP A 352 22.02 -5.75 -8.21
CA ASP A 352 21.32 -6.24 -9.41
C ASP A 352 21.60 -5.36 -10.64
N ASP A 353 22.80 -5.49 -11.19
CA ASP A 353 23.26 -4.79 -12.40
C ASP A 353 22.38 -5.11 -13.62
N GLN A 354 21.80 -6.31 -13.67
CA GLN A 354 20.88 -6.68 -14.75
C GLN A 354 19.62 -5.83 -14.69
N PHE A 355 19.00 -5.68 -13.51
CA PHE A 355 17.85 -4.80 -13.34
C PHE A 355 18.20 -3.34 -13.67
N MET A 356 19.34 -2.84 -13.18
CA MET A 356 19.75 -1.46 -13.45
C MET A 356 19.96 -1.23 -14.96
N ARG A 357 20.63 -2.15 -15.66
CA ARG A 357 20.83 -2.07 -17.11
C ARG A 357 19.51 -2.12 -17.87
N ASP A 358 18.67 -3.12 -17.57
CA ASP A 358 17.52 -3.42 -18.41
C ASP A 358 16.35 -2.47 -18.15
N TYR A 359 16.19 -1.99 -16.91
CA TYR A 359 15.04 -1.21 -16.44
C TYR A 359 15.41 0.08 -15.70
N GLY A 360 16.23 -0.02 -14.66
CA GLY A 360 16.47 1.08 -13.70
C GLY A 360 17.07 2.34 -14.34
N ALA A 361 18.03 2.16 -15.26
CA ALA A 361 18.70 3.27 -15.91
C ALA A 361 17.76 4.09 -16.80
N GLU A 362 16.81 3.44 -17.47
CA GLU A 362 15.82 4.15 -18.28
C GLU A 362 14.88 4.99 -17.41
N ILE A 363 14.50 4.51 -16.21
CA ILE A 363 13.73 5.28 -15.23
C ILE A 363 14.53 6.50 -14.77
N LEU A 364 15.76 6.31 -14.29
CA LEU A 364 16.61 7.40 -13.79
C LEU A 364 16.86 8.47 -14.86
N LEU A 365 17.21 8.07 -16.08
CA LEU A 365 17.42 9.02 -17.19
C LEU A 365 16.14 9.74 -17.60
N SER A 366 15.00 9.04 -17.66
CA SER A 366 13.72 9.65 -18.05
C SER A 366 13.23 10.64 -16.99
N THR A 367 13.41 10.33 -15.71
CA THR A 367 12.99 11.21 -14.61
C THR A 367 13.94 12.41 -14.44
N ALA A 368 15.25 12.24 -14.67
CA ALA A 368 16.20 13.35 -14.75
C ALA A 368 15.89 14.29 -15.92
N MET A 369 15.50 13.74 -17.08
CA MET A 369 15.05 14.54 -18.23
C MET A 369 13.82 15.39 -17.88
N PHE A 370 12.87 14.84 -17.11
CA PHE A 370 11.74 15.60 -16.59
C PHE A 370 12.21 16.76 -15.71
N TRP A 371 13.04 16.49 -14.71
CA TRP A 371 13.52 17.54 -13.81
C TRP A 371 14.31 18.64 -14.51
N ALA A 372 15.17 18.28 -15.47
CA ALA A 372 15.89 19.26 -16.28
C ALA A 372 14.91 20.13 -17.09
N SER A 373 13.87 19.54 -17.69
CA SER A 373 12.85 20.30 -18.44
C SER A 373 11.90 21.12 -17.55
N ARG A 374 11.72 20.69 -16.30
CA ARG A 374 10.84 21.33 -15.32
C ARG A 374 11.50 22.53 -14.63
N SER A 375 12.83 22.58 -14.64
CA SER A 375 13.62 23.62 -13.99
C SER A 375 13.58 24.90 -14.82
N GLU A 376 13.21 26.00 -14.18
CA GLU A 376 13.07 27.32 -14.79
C GLU A 376 14.40 28.07 -14.67
N ASP A 377 14.98 28.50 -15.80
CA ASP A 377 16.23 29.28 -15.81
C ASP A 377 15.96 30.72 -15.35
N HIS A 378 16.70 31.18 -14.33
CA HIS A 378 16.61 32.55 -13.84
C HIS A 378 17.97 33.26 -14.00
N PRO A 379 18.27 33.82 -15.20
CA PRO A 379 19.60 34.31 -15.55
C PRO A 379 20.07 35.49 -14.68
N ASP A 380 19.15 36.30 -14.15
CA ASP A 380 19.49 37.41 -13.25
C ASP A 380 20.03 36.95 -11.88
N HIS A 381 19.71 35.71 -11.48
CA HIS A 381 20.15 35.07 -10.25
C HIS A 381 21.20 33.99 -10.50
N ASN A 382 21.41 33.60 -11.77
CA ASN A 382 22.29 32.52 -12.20
C ASN A 382 21.97 31.21 -11.46
N ASP A 383 20.68 30.91 -11.36
CA ASP A 383 20.15 29.69 -10.77
C ASP A 383 18.97 29.12 -11.57
N TYR A 384 18.61 27.90 -11.20
CA TYR A 384 17.43 27.21 -11.70
C TYR A 384 16.43 26.99 -10.58
N GLU A 385 15.18 27.34 -10.83
CA GLU A 385 14.11 27.26 -9.84
C GLU A 385 13.07 26.21 -10.20
N ILE A 386 12.37 25.70 -9.19
CA ILE A 386 11.19 24.86 -9.37
C ILE A 386 10.06 25.53 -8.59
N ASN A 387 9.24 26.28 -9.32
CA ASN A 387 8.19 27.14 -8.76
C ASN A 387 6.82 26.47 -8.79
N ASN A 388 5.85 26.95 -8.01
CA ASN A 388 4.47 26.46 -8.04
C ASN A 388 4.35 24.92 -7.84
N VAL A 389 4.82 24.45 -6.68
CA VAL A 389 4.79 23.03 -6.29
C VAL A 389 4.08 22.81 -4.95
N ILE A 390 3.81 21.54 -4.65
CA ILE A 390 3.54 21.02 -3.31
C ILE A 390 4.73 20.14 -2.92
N GLY A 391 5.30 20.37 -1.74
CA GLY A 391 6.30 19.49 -1.13
C GLY A 391 5.62 18.35 -0.34
N PRO A 392 6.38 17.49 0.36
CA PRO A 392 5.78 16.52 1.28
C PRO A 392 4.81 17.15 2.28
N ASP A 393 5.04 18.39 2.71
CA ASP A 393 4.05 19.15 3.47
C ASP A 393 2.90 19.64 2.58
N GLU A 394 1.87 18.81 2.43
CA GLU A 394 0.69 19.12 1.62
C GLU A 394 -0.19 20.26 2.15
N TRP A 395 0.11 20.84 3.31
CA TRP A 395 -0.61 22.03 3.76
C TRP A 395 -0.15 23.31 3.10
N HIS A 396 1.00 23.33 2.43
CA HIS A 396 1.51 24.49 1.72
C HIS A 396 1.52 24.24 0.20
N GLU A 397 0.58 24.87 -0.49
CA GLU A 397 0.39 24.75 -1.94
C GLU A 397 0.96 25.95 -2.67
N HIS A 398 1.22 25.79 -3.97
CA HIS A 398 1.74 26.85 -4.84
C HIS A 398 3.05 27.48 -4.34
N VAL A 399 3.87 26.70 -3.63
CA VAL A 399 5.14 27.19 -3.07
C VAL A 399 6.25 27.15 -4.10
N ASN A 400 7.27 27.96 -3.89
CA ASN A 400 8.44 28.04 -4.75
C ASN A 400 9.67 27.45 -4.06
N ASN A 401 10.48 26.73 -4.82
CA ASN A 401 11.77 26.22 -4.39
C ASN A 401 11.70 25.38 -3.10
N ASN A 402 10.71 24.48 -3.00
CA ASN A 402 10.61 23.57 -1.86
C ASN A 402 11.93 22.79 -1.68
N ALA A 403 12.51 22.84 -0.48
CA ALA A 403 13.83 22.30 -0.20
C ALA A 403 13.93 20.81 -0.55
N TYR A 404 12.92 20.02 -0.16
CA TYR A 404 12.88 18.59 -0.48
C TYR A 404 12.84 18.37 -2.00
N THR A 405 11.89 19.03 -2.69
CA THR A 405 11.69 18.88 -4.14
C THR A 405 12.93 19.26 -4.93
N ASN A 406 13.49 20.45 -4.71
CA ASN A 406 14.65 20.94 -5.45
C ASN A 406 15.89 20.08 -5.20
N TYR A 407 16.13 19.69 -3.93
CA TYR A 407 17.28 18.85 -3.61
C TYR A 407 17.13 17.45 -4.21
N MET A 408 15.94 16.86 -4.16
CA MET A 408 15.66 15.55 -4.74
C MET A 408 15.71 15.57 -6.28
N ALA A 409 15.25 16.64 -6.92
CA ALA A 409 15.39 16.85 -8.37
C ALA A 409 16.87 16.91 -8.78
N ARG A 410 17.66 17.74 -8.09
CA ARG A 410 19.12 17.83 -8.26
C ARG A 410 19.79 16.47 -8.04
N TRP A 411 19.44 15.78 -6.97
CA TRP A 411 19.97 14.45 -6.66
C TRP A 411 19.67 13.45 -7.78
N ASN A 412 18.43 13.44 -8.31
CA ASN A 412 18.05 12.54 -9.40
C ASN A 412 18.85 12.82 -10.68
N ILE A 413 19.02 14.09 -11.06
CA ILE A 413 19.83 14.46 -12.22
C ILE A 413 21.28 13.95 -12.08
N LEU A 414 21.90 14.16 -10.91
CA LEU A 414 23.26 13.68 -10.65
C LEU A 414 23.34 12.14 -10.69
N ALA A 415 22.37 11.46 -10.06
CA ALA A 415 22.30 10.00 -10.07
C ALA A 415 22.15 9.45 -11.50
N ALA A 416 21.32 10.07 -12.34
CA ALA A 416 21.15 9.67 -13.73
C ALA A 416 22.42 9.87 -14.56
N LEU A 417 23.15 10.96 -14.35
CA LEU A 417 24.45 11.20 -15.00
C LEU A 417 25.49 10.15 -14.59
N ASP A 418 25.50 9.73 -13.32
CA ASP A 418 26.40 8.68 -12.85
C ASP A 418 26.02 7.29 -13.40
N VAL A 419 24.72 6.97 -13.45
CA VAL A 419 24.24 5.75 -14.12
C VAL A 419 24.56 5.76 -15.61
N PHE A 420 24.50 6.91 -16.28
CA PHE A 420 24.86 7.03 -17.68
C PHE A 420 26.34 6.72 -17.94
N LYS A 421 27.24 7.19 -17.06
CA LYS A 421 28.68 6.84 -17.11
C LYS A 421 28.90 5.35 -16.84
N TRP A 422 28.18 4.80 -15.85
CA TRP A 422 28.24 3.38 -15.54
C TRP A 422 27.77 2.53 -16.74
N LEU A 423 26.66 2.90 -17.38
CA LEU A 423 26.12 2.23 -18.57
C LEU A 423 27.12 2.25 -19.74
N HIS A 424 27.78 3.38 -19.99
CA HIS A 424 28.81 3.49 -21.03
C HIS A 424 29.92 2.44 -20.86
N THR A 425 30.29 2.17 -19.61
CA THR A 425 31.36 1.22 -19.30
C THR A 425 30.86 -0.23 -19.30
N ASN A 426 29.68 -0.48 -18.75
CA ASN A 426 29.21 -1.83 -18.43
C ASN A 426 28.18 -2.39 -19.43
N ALA A 427 27.50 -1.53 -20.18
CA ALA A 427 26.49 -1.90 -21.17
C ALA A 427 26.43 -0.93 -22.38
N PRO A 428 27.47 -0.87 -23.24
CA PRO A 428 27.53 0.05 -24.38
C PRO A 428 26.33 -0.05 -25.34
N ALA A 429 25.83 -1.26 -25.61
CA ALA A 429 24.67 -1.45 -26.49
C ALA A 429 23.37 -0.85 -25.91
N LYS A 430 23.13 -1.02 -24.60
CA LYS A 430 21.98 -0.38 -23.93
C LYS A 430 22.16 1.13 -23.88
N THR A 431 23.39 1.60 -23.69
CA THR A 431 23.73 3.03 -23.75
C THR A 431 23.34 3.62 -25.09
N GLU A 432 23.76 3.02 -26.21
CA GLU A 432 23.43 3.48 -27.56
C GLU A 432 21.91 3.52 -27.79
N ALA A 433 21.19 2.47 -27.36
CA ALA A 433 19.74 2.43 -27.45
C ALA A 433 19.07 3.57 -26.66
N LEU A 434 19.52 3.85 -25.44
CA LEU A 434 18.97 4.93 -24.60
C LEU A 434 19.36 6.32 -25.11
N VAL A 435 20.56 6.48 -25.68
CA VAL A 435 20.96 7.73 -26.35
C VAL A 435 20.00 8.05 -27.50
N GLN A 436 19.69 7.06 -28.34
CA GLN A 436 18.75 7.24 -29.45
C GLN A 436 17.31 7.47 -28.94
N GLN A 437 16.87 6.72 -27.94
CA GLN A 437 15.50 6.79 -27.43
C GLN A 437 15.20 8.10 -26.70
N LEU A 438 16.17 8.63 -25.94
CA LEU A 438 16.00 9.79 -25.07
C LEU A 438 16.71 11.05 -25.60
N ASP A 439 17.27 11.00 -26.82
CA ASP A 439 17.99 12.13 -27.44
C ASP A 439 19.08 12.72 -26.52
N LEU A 440 19.90 11.85 -25.94
CA LEU A 440 20.94 12.20 -24.96
C LEU A 440 22.20 12.76 -25.64
N SER A 441 22.06 13.93 -26.27
CA SER A 441 23.20 14.67 -26.85
C SER A 441 24.13 15.24 -25.76
N ASP A 442 25.39 15.50 -26.13
CA ASP A 442 26.36 16.15 -25.23
C ASP A 442 25.84 17.50 -24.71
N GLN A 443 25.17 18.29 -25.55
CA GLN A 443 24.57 19.56 -25.15
C GLN A 443 23.50 19.37 -24.07
N ARG A 444 22.63 18.36 -24.23
CA ARG A 444 21.57 18.05 -23.27
C ARG A 444 22.17 17.62 -21.93
N LEU A 445 23.16 16.73 -21.95
CA LEU A 445 23.84 16.25 -20.75
C LEU A 445 24.61 17.39 -20.04
N GLN A 446 25.20 18.31 -20.81
CA GLN A 446 25.85 19.50 -20.25
C GLN A 446 24.82 20.44 -19.59
N HIS A 447 23.65 20.62 -20.20
CA HIS A 447 22.56 21.38 -19.58
C HIS A 447 22.05 20.71 -18.30
N TRP A 448 21.93 19.37 -18.26
CA TRP A 448 21.56 18.67 -17.03
C TRP A 448 22.57 18.90 -15.90
N GLN A 449 23.87 18.87 -16.22
CA GLN A 449 24.92 19.22 -15.26
C GLN A 449 24.79 20.65 -14.77
N ASP A 450 24.48 21.59 -15.67
CA ASP A 450 24.30 23.00 -15.35
C ASP A 450 23.11 23.23 -14.43
N VAL A 451 21.96 22.62 -14.74
CA VAL A 451 20.76 22.61 -13.88
C VAL A 451 21.07 22.06 -12.50
N ALA A 452 21.75 20.92 -12.41
CA ALA A 452 22.10 20.32 -11.11
C ALA A 452 23.14 21.16 -10.32
N ALA A 453 24.03 21.87 -10.99
CA ALA A 453 25.04 22.72 -10.36
C ALA A 453 24.44 24.03 -9.81
N HIS A 454 23.46 24.57 -10.52
CA HIS A 454 22.86 25.88 -10.23
C HIS A 454 21.42 25.79 -9.70
N MET A 455 20.90 24.60 -9.37
CA MET A 455 19.60 24.44 -8.73
C MET A 455 19.51 25.26 -7.43
N ARG A 456 18.49 26.10 -7.32
CA ARG A 456 18.15 26.87 -6.12
C ARG A 456 17.84 25.91 -4.98
N ILE A 457 18.68 25.92 -3.94
CA ILE A 457 18.44 25.21 -2.69
C ILE A 457 18.33 26.25 -1.56
N PRO A 458 17.18 26.36 -0.87
CA PRO A 458 16.98 27.33 0.19
C PRO A 458 17.69 26.89 1.49
N LEU A 459 19.02 26.88 1.47
CA LEU A 459 19.89 26.49 2.58
C LEU A 459 20.70 27.70 3.04
N ASP A 460 20.58 28.06 4.31
CA ASP A 460 21.54 28.95 4.95
C ASP A 460 22.85 28.17 5.21
N LYS A 461 23.91 28.54 4.50
CA LYS A 461 25.22 27.88 4.57
C LYS A 461 25.95 28.14 5.89
N GLU A 462 25.61 29.18 6.63
CA GLU A 462 26.26 29.50 7.91
C GLU A 462 25.68 28.64 9.04
N THR A 463 24.35 28.57 9.10
CA THR A 463 23.64 27.84 10.16
C THR A 463 23.42 26.36 9.82
N GLY A 464 23.29 26.03 8.53
CA GLY A 464 22.86 24.72 8.05
C GLY A 464 21.34 24.53 8.05
N LEU A 465 20.56 25.58 8.34
CA LEU A 465 19.10 25.52 8.34
C LEU A 465 18.55 25.62 6.92
N PHE A 466 17.71 24.67 6.53
CA PHE A 466 16.91 24.79 5.31
C PHE A 466 15.66 25.62 5.59
N GLU A 467 15.32 26.53 4.70
CA GLU A 467 13.96 27.07 4.62
C GLU A 467 13.12 26.10 3.79
N GLN A 468 11.93 25.72 4.27
CA GLN A 468 11.15 24.63 3.64
C GLN A 468 10.77 24.96 2.20
N PHE A 469 10.49 26.22 1.92
CA PHE A 469 10.26 26.82 0.61
C PHE A 469 10.47 28.34 0.75
N ASP A 470 10.67 29.04 -0.36
CA ASP A 470 10.94 30.48 -0.30
C ASP A 470 9.83 31.25 0.42
N GLY A 471 10.18 31.92 1.52
CA GLY A 471 9.25 32.72 2.32
C GLY A 471 8.59 32.00 3.48
N PHE A 472 8.84 30.70 3.71
CA PHE A 472 8.32 29.97 4.87
C PHE A 472 8.66 30.67 6.21
N PHE A 473 9.87 31.21 6.35
CA PHE A 473 10.27 31.89 7.59
C PHE A 473 9.54 33.21 7.84
N LYS A 474 8.84 33.74 6.82
CA LYS A 474 8.02 34.96 6.93
C LYS A 474 6.57 34.68 7.35
N LEU A 475 6.13 33.41 7.31
CA LEU A 475 4.81 33.01 7.78
C LEU A 475 4.66 33.20 9.28
N ALA A 476 3.41 33.34 9.75
CA ALA A 476 3.16 33.52 11.17
C ALA A 476 3.33 32.19 11.95
N PRO A 477 3.87 32.19 13.18
CA PRO A 477 3.82 30.99 14.00
C PRO A 477 2.37 30.68 14.39
N LEU A 478 1.94 29.43 14.31
CA LEU A 478 0.64 29.02 14.82
C LEU A 478 0.69 28.87 16.35
N ASN A 479 -0.25 29.50 17.07
CA ASN A 479 -0.42 29.27 18.50
C ASN A 479 -1.05 27.89 18.77
N GLN A 480 -0.22 26.85 18.77
CA GLN A 480 -0.68 25.46 18.94
C GLN A 480 -1.39 25.21 20.29
N GLU A 481 -1.03 25.93 21.37
CA GLU A 481 -1.69 25.81 22.67
C GLU A 481 -3.18 26.20 22.63
N ALA A 482 -3.58 27.11 21.72
CA ALA A 482 -4.99 27.46 21.53
C ALA A 482 -5.84 26.28 20.99
N TYR A 483 -5.18 25.24 20.46
CA TYR A 483 -5.81 24.05 19.89
C TYR A 483 -5.54 22.79 20.71
N LYS A 484 -5.10 22.93 21.96
CA LYS A 484 -4.83 21.81 22.85
C LYS A 484 -6.10 20.96 23.05
N GLY A 485 -5.98 19.65 22.82
CA GLY A 485 -7.11 18.71 22.92
C GLY A 485 -8.02 18.70 21.70
N ARG A 486 -7.59 19.26 20.56
CA ARG A 486 -8.27 19.10 19.27
C ARG A 486 -8.47 17.63 18.90
N LYS A 487 -9.46 17.39 18.03
CA LYS A 487 -9.84 16.05 17.54
C LYS A 487 -9.71 15.90 16.03
N ALA A 488 -9.08 16.88 15.37
CA ALA A 488 -8.93 16.96 13.93
C ALA A 488 -7.62 17.67 13.59
N SER A 489 -7.18 17.52 12.33
CA SER A 489 -5.99 18.20 11.80
C SER A 489 -6.17 19.72 11.80
N TYR A 490 -5.05 20.47 11.78
CA TYR A 490 -5.12 21.93 11.67
C TYR A 490 -5.83 22.38 10.40
N GLN A 491 -5.60 21.70 9.26
CA GLN A 491 -6.35 21.92 8.02
C GLN A 491 -7.86 21.75 8.20
N ALA A 492 -8.32 20.72 8.90
CA ALA A 492 -9.76 20.50 9.12
C ALA A 492 -10.40 21.60 10.00
N LEU A 493 -9.62 22.21 10.89
CA LEU A 493 -10.09 23.26 11.81
C LEU A 493 -10.02 24.66 11.21
N LEU A 494 -8.96 24.94 10.45
CA LEU A 494 -8.63 26.26 9.93
C LEU A 494 -9.05 26.44 8.47
N GLY A 495 -9.17 25.35 7.71
CA GLY A 495 -9.23 25.37 6.25
C GLY A 495 -7.86 25.55 5.61
N MET A 496 -7.78 25.24 4.31
CA MET A 496 -6.54 25.33 3.53
C MET A 496 -5.99 26.74 3.41
N GLU A 497 -6.84 27.76 3.25
CA GLU A 497 -6.39 29.15 3.09
C GLU A 497 -5.65 29.65 4.34
N GLN A 498 -6.18 29.32 5.53
CA GLN A 498 -5.65 29.82 6.79
C GLN A 498 -4.43 29.02 7.27
N VAL A 499 -4.41 27.69 7.07
CA VAL A 499 -3.25 26.87 7.50
C VAL A 499 -1.98 27.27 6.75
N GLN A 500 -2.10 27.60 5.44
CA GLN A 500 -1.01 28.06 4.58
C GLN A 500 -0.32 29.36 5.03
N GLN A 501 -0.98 30.15 5.89
CA GLN A 501 -0.41 31.39 6.42
C GLN A 501 0.52 31.17 7.62
N HIS A 502 0.68 29.91 8.06
CA HIS A 502 1.39 29.60 9.29
C HIS A 502 2.56 28.63 9.10
N GLN A 503 3.56 28.75 9.97
CA GLN A 503 4.68 27.81 10.10
C GLN A 503 4.25 26.50 10.77
N ILE A 504 3.16 25.87 10.33
CA ILE A 504 2.72 24.56 10.84
C ILE A 504 2.78 23.55 9.70
N VAL A 505 3.37 22.39 9.97
CA VAL A 505 3.74 21.42 8.94
C VAL A 505 2.91 20.14 9.12
N LYS A 506 2.28 19.65 8.05
CA LYS A 506 1.46 18.42 8.06
C LYS A 506 2.30 17.18 8.40
N GLN A 507 3.45 17.07 7.74
CA GLN A 507 4.31 15.90 7.77
C GLN A 507 5.76 16.24 7.44
N ALA A 508 6.69 15.33 7.72
CA ALA A 508 8.12 15.57 7.48
C ALA A 508 8.39 16.02 6.02
N ASP A 509 9.00 17.21 5.86
CA ASP A 509 9.40 17.78 4.56
C ASP A 509 10.93 17.98 4.52
N VAL A 510 11.45 19.03 5.16
CA VAL A 510 12.90 19.20 5.37
C VAL A 510 13.47 18.01 6.15
N LEU A 511 12.77 17.55 7.19
CA LEU A 511 13.21 16.39 7.96
C LEU A 511 13.12 15.09 7.14
N MET A 512 12.24 15.00 6.15
CA MET A 512 12.25 13.88 5.20
C MET A 512 13.50 13.92 4.33
N LEU A 513 13.89 15.07 3.78
CA LEU A 513 15.13 15.23 2.98
C LEU A 513 16.35 14.71 3.75
N LEU A 514 16.51 15.17 4.99
CA LEU A 514 17.64 14.85 5.84
C LEU A 514 17.69 13.37 6.25
N THR A 515 16.53 12.71 6.25
CA THR A 515 16.40 11.29 6.61
C THR A 515 16.62 10.38 5.40
N VAL A 516 16.00 10.65 4.25
CA VAL A 516 16.09 9.76 3.08
C VAL A 516 17.45 9.84 2.37
N LEU A 517 18.11 11.00 2.44
CA LEU A 517 19.47 11.23 1.97
C LEU A 517 20.48 11.31 3.14
N ASN A 518 20.30 10.51 4.19
CA ASN A 518 21.06 10.64 5.45
C ASN A 518 22.60 10.75 5.33
N GLN A 519 23.22 10.12 4.34
CA GLN A 519 24.68 10.18 4.13
C GLN A 519 25.17 11.50 3.52
N GLN A 520 24.28 12.39 3.08
CA GLN A 520 24.62 13.68 2.45
C GLN A 520 24.73 14.83 3.47
N PHE A 521 24.34 14.61 4.72
CA PHE A 521 24.24 15.67 5.73
C PHE A 521 24.92 15.29 7.04
N ASP A 522 25.68 16.22 7.60
CA ASP A 522 26.31 16.04 8.91
C ASP A 522 25.28 16.15 10.06
N LEU A 523 25.67 15.66 11.24
CA LEU A 523 24.81 15.67 12.43
C LEU A 523 24.46 17.09 12.89
N LYS A 524 25.31 18.09 12.63
CA LYS A 524 25.05 19.49 13.00
C LYS A 524 23.88 20.04 12.18
N THR A 525 23.90 19.84 10.87
CA THR A 525 22.85 20.22 9.93
C THR A 525 21.54 19.52 10.31
N LYS A 526 21.61 18.20 10.53
CA LYS A 526 20.45 17.43 11.00
C LYS A 526 19.87 17.99 12.30
N ARG A 527 20.72 18.32 13.26
CA ARG A 527 20.30 18.85 14.56
C ARG A 527 19.61 20.20 14.46
N VAL A 528 20.20 21.14 13.72
CA VAL A 528 19.65 22.49 13.53
C VAL A 528 18.26 22.44 12.91
N ASN A 529 18.07 21.61 11.89
CA ASN A 529 16.76 21.46 11.25
C ASN A 529 15.77 20.70 12.13
N TRP A 530 16.21 19.67 12.87
CA TRP A 530 15.36 18.96 13.83
C TRP A 530 14.80 19.93 14.88
N ASP A 531 15.66 20.71 15.52
CA ASP A 531 15.28 21.65 16.57
C ASP A 531 14.29 22.72 16.08
N TYR A 532 14.31 23.03 14.77
CA TYR A 532 13.38 23.98 14.15
C TYR A 532 12.05 23.33 13.71
N TYR A 533 12.11 22.25 12.93
CA TYR A 533 10.93 21.67 12.27
C TYR A 533 10.16 20.69 13.13
N TYR A 534 10.81 19.96 14.03
CA TYR A 534 10.12 18.99 14.90
C TYR A 534 9.01 19.67 15.72
N PRO A 535 9.24 20.79 16.44
CA PRO A 535 8.20 21.40 17.29
C PRO A 535 7.00 21.99 16.53
N ILE A 536 7.10 22.18 15.22
CA ILE A 536 6.06 22.77 14.38
C ILE A 536 5.41 21.76 13.43
N THR A 537 5.76 20.48 13.55
CA THR A 537 5.10 19.41 12.80
C THR A 537 3.91 18.86 13.58
N ASP A 538 2.77 18.65 12.91
CA ASP A 538 1.61 18.00 13.51
C ASP A 538 1.83 16.49 13.68
N HIS A 539 2.18 16.05 14.90
CA HIS A 539 2.32 14.62 15.22
C HIS A 539 1.03 13.93 15.67
N ASP A 540 -0.04 14.69 16.00
CA ASP A 540 -1.26 14.10 16.57
C ASP A 540 -2.27 13.71 15.47
N TYR A 541 -2.46 14.57 14.48
CA TYR A 541 -3.45 14.42 13.40
C TYR A 541 -2.88 14.83 12.03
N GLY A 542 -1.56 14.98 11.93
CA GLY A 542 -0.85 15.02 10.67
C GLY A 542 -0.83 13.65 10.00
N SER A 543 0.12 13.44 9.12
CA SER A 543 0.21 12.18 8.38
C SER A 543 0.79 11.03 9.21
N SER A 544 0.29 9.83 8.97
CA SER A 544 0.86 8.59 9.53
C SER A 544 2.29 8.30 9.03
N LEU A 545 2.77 9.02 8.01
CA LEU A 545 4.12 8.89 7.46
C LEU A 545 5.19 9.51 8.35
N THR A 546 4.85 10.59 9.08
CA THR A 546 5.81 11.40 9.85
C THR A 546 6.57 10.64 10.93
N PRO A 547 5.91 9.84 11.80
CA PRO A 547 6.60 9.23 12.93
C PRO A 547 7.77 8.35 12.50
N ALA A 548 7.63 7.59 11.41
CA ALA A 548 8.70 6.70 10.92
C ALA A 548 10.00 7.46 10.60
N LEU A 549 9.91 8.58 9.87
CA LEU A 549 11.09 9.37 9.50
C LEU A 549 11.67 10.11 10.71
N HIS A 550 10.81 10.66 11.57
CA HIS A 550 11.26 11.35 12.77
C HIS A 550 11.92 10.40 13.78
N THR A 551 11.42 9.18 13.94
CA THR A 551 12.06 8.14 14.76
C THR A 551 13.47 7.83 14.26
N ILE A 552 13.66 7.64 12.94
CA ILE A 552 14.98 7.38 12.36
C ILE A 552 15.93 8.54 12.64
N LEU A 553 15.49 9.78 12.38
CA LEU A 553 16.33 10.96 12.57
C LEU A 553 16.64 11.22 14.06
N ALA A 554 15.67 11.00 14.95
CA ALA A 554 15.87 11.09 16.40
C ALA A 554 16.92 10.08 16.88
N CYS A 555 16.88 8.84 16.38
CA CYS A 555 17.90 7.82 16.66
C CYS A 555 19.29 8.29 16.21
N GLU A 556 19.43 8.82 15.00
CA GLU A 556 20.71 9.34 14.49
C GLU A 556 21.25 10.52 15.33
N LEU A 557 20.35 11.34 15.90
CA LEU A 557 20.68 12.47 16.77
C LEU A 557 20.89 12.09 18.24
N GLY A 558 20.76 10.82 18.60
CA GLY A 558 20.89 10.33 19.98
C GLY A 558 19.71 10.71 20.90
N LEU A 559 18.56 11.09 20.33
CA LEU A 559 17.34 11.45 21.05
C LEU A 559 16.46 10.22 21.31
N VAL A 560 17.02 9.25 22.05
CA VAL A 560 16.43 7.91 22.21
C VAL A 560 15.03 7.94 22.83
N ASP A 561 14.79 8.75 23.86
CA ASP A 561 13.47 8.85 24.50
C ASP A 561 12.41 9.38 23.54
N THR A 562 12.76 10.39 22.73
CA THR A 562 11.87 10.94 21.70
C THR A 562 11.64 9.94 20.58
N ALA A 563 12.69 9.25 20.13
CA ALA A 563 12.59 8.23 19.09
C ALA A 563 11.65 7.09 19.52
N TYR A 564 11.79 6.60 20.76
CA TYR A 564 10.97 5.52 21.28
C TYR A 564 9.52 5.94 21.55
N ALA A 565 9.26 7.21 21.90
CA ALA A 565 7.89 7.70 22.03
C ALA A 565 7.15 7.81 20.69
N LEU A 566 7.89 8.02 19.59
CA LEU A 566 7.36 8.10 18.22
C LEU A 566 7.23 6.73 17.53
N PHE A 567 8.08 5.77 17.92
CA PHE A 567 8.07 4.37 17.47
C PHE A 567 6.86 3.60 18.03
#